data_AF-A0A924YHV0-F1
#
_entry.id   AF-A0A924YHV0-F1
#
_cell.length_a   1.000
_cell.length_b   1.000
_cell.length_c   1.000
_cell.angle_alpha   90.00
_cell.angle_beta   90.00
_cell.angle_gamma   90.00
#
_symmetry.space_group_name_H-M   'P 1'
#
loop_
_entity.id
_entity.type
_entity.pdbx_description
1 polymer ?
#
loop_
_entity_poly.entity_id
_entity_poly.type
_entity_poly.pdbx_seq_one_letter_code
_entity_poly.pdbx_strand_id
1 'polypeptide(L)'
;MSQWDDETRSNDGTETDLLPDYSDLSEERSSVNGGAFVPYWRRGRLGRVGCIVGLIFWGICLLLPLVAIALVIQSQIVIQHSDVPGHELRIWLVMEARERGIAISNASLHSGAGGDVSLVCVQTNVSFIFWQGSANPTGYCECYARPSEAGRYTPISTTQGDCPT
;
A
#
# COMPACT_ATOMS: atom_id res chain seq x y z
N MET A 1 -29.44 64.37 -51.27
CA MET A 1 -30.63 65.05 -51.80
C MET A 1 -30.91 64.45 -53.16
N SER A 2 -31.73 63.40 -53.18
CA SER A 2 -32.28 62.66 -54.33
C SER A 2 -33.06 61.49 -53.69
N GLN A 3 -34.38 61.58 -53.49
CA GLN A 3 -35.45 61.59 -54.49
C GLN A 3 -35.51 60.27 -55.28
N TRP A 4 -36.75 59.85 -55.55
CA TRP A 4 -37.23 58.67 -56.28
C TRP A 4 -37.61 57.52 -55.35
N ASP A 5 -38.89 57.34 -54.96
CA ASP A 5 -40.10 57.12 -55.78
C ASP A 5 -39.89 55.87 -56.67
N ASP A 6 -40.80 54.95 -56.90
CA ASP A 6 -42.15 54.61 -56.45
C ASP A 6 -42.45 53.31 -57.25
N GLU A 7 -43.50 52.61 -56.88
CA GLU A 7 -44.42 51.98 -57.84
C GLU A 7 -43.91 50.81 -58.74
N THR A 8 -44.34 49.59 -58.40
CA THR A 8 -45.35 48.81 -59.17
C THR A 8 -45.10 47.29 -59.27
N ARG A 9 -46.25 46.59 -59.22
CA ARG A 9 -46.59 45.29 -59.85
C ARG A 9 -46.13 44.04 -59.11
N SER A 10 -47.02 43.35 -58.39
CA SER A 10 -48.15 42.54 -58.89
C SER A 10 -47.72 41.37 -59.76
N ASN A 11 -47.72 40.17 -59.15
CA ASN A 11 -48.06 38.86 -59.71
C ASN A 11 -48.35 38.00 -58.47
N ASP A 12 -49.61 37.69 -58.15
CA ASP A 12 -50.46 36.68 -58.79
C ASP A 12 -49.82 35.28 -58.73
N GLY A 13 -50.51 34.34 -58.07
CA GLY A 13 -50.00 32.99 -57.86
C GLY A 13 -50.44 32.36 -56.54
N THR A 14 -51.68 31.89 -56.54
CA THR A 14 -52.13 30.69 -55.83
C THR A 14 -51.01 29.69 -55.47
N GLU A 15 -50.79 29.43 -54.18
CA GLU A 15 -50.35 28.11 -53.70
C GLU A 15 -50.58 27.98 -52.18
N THR A 16 -51.85 27.97 -51.78
CA THR A 16 -52.26 27.18 -50.61
C THR A 16 -52.27 25.74 -51.07
N ASP A 17 -51.21 24.99 -50.80
CA ASP A 17 -51.20 23.52 -50.61
C ASP A 17 -49.75 23.06 -50.74
N LEU A 18 -49.10 22.83 -49.59
CA LEU A 18 -48.00 21.88 -49.36
C LEU A 18 -47.46 22.12 -47.94
N LEU A 19 -48.31 21.91 -46.94
CA LEU A 19 -47.80 21.48 -45.64
C LEU A 19 -47.57 19.97 -45.74
N PRO A 20 -46.35 19.47 -45.52
CA PRO A 20 -46.13 18.04 -45.45
C PRO A 20 -46.89 17.49 -44.25
N ASP A 21 -47.77 16.54 -44.53
CA ASP A 21 -48.48 15.72 -43.56
C ASP A 21 -47.44 14.98 -42.70
N TYR A 22 -47.24 15.47 -41.48
CA TYR A 22 -46.25 15.00 -40.52
C TYR A 22 -46.83 13.91 -39.61
N SER A 23 -47.71 13.05 -40.14
CA SER A 23 -48.34 11.96 -39.38
C SER A 23 -47.61 10.62 -39.52
N ASP A 24 -46.68 10.47 -40.48
CA ASP A 24 -46.05 9.18 -40.81
C ASP A 24 -44.65 8.95 -40.19
N LEU A 25 -44.09 9.94 -39.48
CA LEU A 25 -42.79 9.78 -38.79
C LEU A 25 -42.88 9.29 -37.34
N SER A 26 -44.08 8.91 -36.90
CA SER A 26 -44.30 8.42 -35.53
C SER A 26 -44.27 6.89 -35.38
N GLU A 27 -44.17 6.14 -36.49
CA GLU A 27 -44.37 4.67 -36.48
C GLU A 27 -43.09 3.83 -36.74
N GLU A 28 -41.94 4.44 -37.05
CA GLU A 28 -40.63 3.74 -37.04
C GLU A 28 -39.92 3.80 -35.67
N ARG A 29 -40.69 3.84 -34.57
CA ARG A 29 -40.15 3.73 -33.21
C ARG A 29 -40.43 2.38 -32.54
N SER A 30 -40.54 1.31 -33.33
CA SER A 30 -40.72 -0.04 -32.80
C SER A 30 -40.05 -1.07 -33.69
N SER A 31 -38.80 -1.42 -33.37
CA SER A 31 -38.14 -2.71 -33.68
C SER A 31 -36.66 -2.58 -34.12
N VAL A 32 -35.83 -2.02 -33.25
CA VAL A 32 -34.48 -2.60 -33.06
C VAL A 32 -34.29 -2.81 -31.55
N ASN A 33 -35.04 -3.77 -31.02
CA ASN A 33 -34.70 -4.45 -29.78
C ASN A 33 -33.54 -5.42 -30.07
N GLY A 34 -32.37 -4.86 -30.38
CA GLY A 34 -31.08 -5.54 -30.23
C GLY A 34 -30.63 -5.36 -28.79
N GLY A 35 -31.26 -6.09 -27.88
CA GLY A 35 -30.92 -6.08 -26.47
C GLY A 35 -29.48 -6.55 -26.23
N ALA A 36 -28.79 -5.82 -25.34
CA ALA A 36 -27.64 -6.21 -24.51
C ALA A 36 -26.39 -6.76 -25.26
N PHE A 37 -25.18 -6.28 -25.01
CA PHE A 37 -24.58 -6.08 -23.70
C PHE A 37 -23.71 -4.82 -23.70
N VAL A 38 -24.25 -3.72 -23.18
CA VAL A 38 -23.37 -2.84 -22.40
C VAL A 38 -23.03 -3.66 -21.16
N PRO A 39 -21.78 -4.05 -20.89
CA PRO A 39 -21.45 -4.58 -19.59
C PRO A 39 -21.73 -3.44 -18.61
N TYR A 40 -22.90 -3.50 -17.99
CA TYR A 40 -23.20 -2.69 -16.83
C TYR A 40 -22.14 -3.15 -15.81
N TRP A 41 -21.08 -2.37 -15.68
CA TRP A 41 -20.23 -2.48 -14.51
C TRP A 41 -21.11 -2.04 -13.35
N ARG A 42 -21.84 -3.01 -12.79
CA ARG A 42 -22.52 -2.89 -11.51
C ARG A 42 -21.46 -2.31 -10.58
N ARG A 43 -21.59 -1.04 -10.23
CA ARG A 43 -20.79 -0.41 -9.17
C ARG A 43 -21.26 -0.98 -7.84
N GLY A 44 -21.05 -2.27 -7.63
CA GLY A 44 -21.08 -2.87 -6.32
C GLY A 44 -19.81 -2.45 -5.58
N ARG A 45 -19.87 -2.50 -4.24
CA ARG A 45 -18.69 -2.33 -3.39
C ARG A 45 -17.50 -3.20 -3.85
N LEU A 46 -17.76 -4.32 -4.54
CA LEU A 46 -16.76 -5.18 -5.18
C LEU A 46 -15.91 -4.49 -6.27
N GLY A 47 -16.45 -3.56 -7.06
CA GLY A 47 -15.67 -2.83 -8.07
C GLY A 47 -14.67 -1.83 -7.44
N ARG A 48 -15.03 -1.24 -6.30
CA ARG A 48 -14.12 -0.39 -5.51
C ARG A 48 -13.02 -1.22 -4.86
N VAL A 49 -13.36 -2.39 -4.33
CA VAL A 49 -12.37 -3.31 -3.76
C VAL A 49 -11.38 -3.78 -4.82
N GLY A 50 -11.85 -4.16 -6.01
CA GLY A 50 -10.96 -4.55 -7.11
C GLY A 50 -10.00 -3.44 -7.53
N CYS A 51 -10.49 -2.18 -7.61
CA CYS A 51 -9.65 -1.03 -7.91
C CYS A 51 -8.61 -0.77 -6.80
N ILE A 52 -9.01 -0.84 -5.53
CA ILE A 52 -8.10 -0.66 -4.39
C ILE A 52 -7.04 -1.77 -4.35
N VAL A 53 -7.43 -3.03 -4.56
CA VAL A 53 -6.49 -4.17 -4.60
C VAL A 53 -5.52 -4.02 -5.77
N GLY A 54 -6.01 -3.61 -6.94
CA GLY A 54 -5.14 -3.33 -8.10
C GLY A 54 -4.14 -2.21 -7.83
N LEU A 55 -4.58 -1.11 -7.18
CA LEU A 55 -3.70 -0.01 -6.78
C LEU A 55 -2.68 -0.41 -5.72
N ILE A 56 -3.07 -1.23 -4.73
CA ILE A 56 -2.15 -1.75 -3.71
C ILE A 56 -1.11 -2.65 -4.36
N PHE A 57 -1.53 -3.58 -5.21
CA PHE A 57 -0.61 -4.48 -5.91
C PHE A 57 0.36 -3.70 -6.80
N TRP A 58 -0.16 -2.74 -7.58
CA TRP A 58 0.65 -1.83 -8.39
C TRP A 58 1.65 -1.04 -7.54
N GLY A 59 1.18 -0.50 -6.42
CA GLY A 59 2.01 0.20 -5.44
C GLY A 59 3.14 -0.68 -4.95
N ILE A 60 2.84 -1.89 -4.48
CA ILE A 60 3.84 -2.87 -4.01
C ILE A 60 4.85 -3.20 -5.12
N CYS A 61 4.41 -3.45 -6.35
CA CYS A 61 5.33 -3.72 -7.48
C CYS A 61 6.32 -2.59 -7.74
N LEU A 62 5.94 -1.32 -7.53
CA LEU A 62 6.84 -0.17 -7.66
C LEU A 62 7.66 0.08 -6.39
N LEU A 63 7.10 -0.19 -5.21
CA LEU A 63 7.76 0.02 -3.91
C LEU A 63 8.85 -1.02 -3.66
N LEU A 64 8.64 -2.26 -4.11
CA LEU A 64 9.57 -3.38 -3.90
C LEU A 64 10.98 -3.10 -4.47
N PRO A 65 11.17 -2.65 -5.73
CA PRO A 65 12.51 -2.30 -6.22
C PRO A 65 13.09 -1.06 -5.52
N LEU A 66 12.27 -0.07 -5.17
CA LEU A 66 12.71 1.12 -4.42
C LEU A 66 13.25 0.77 -3.03
N VAL A 67 12.52 -0.08 -2.31
CA VAL A 67 12.92 -0.58 -0.98
C VAL A 67 14.17 -1.44 -1.08
N ALA A 68 14.27 -2.30 -2.09
CA ALA A 68 15.48 -3.09 -2.33
C ALA A 68 16.71 -2.21 -2.55
N ILE A 69 16.59 -1.16 -3.36
CA ILE A 69 17.68 -0.19 -3.59
C ILE A 69 18.03 0.55 -2.30
N ALA A 70 17.04 0.99 -1.52
CA ALA A 70 17.28 1.68 -0.25
C ALA A 70 18.01 0.78 0.77
N LEU A 71 17.63 -0.50 0.86
CA LEU A 71 18.29 -1.50 1.71
C LEU A 71 19.74 -1.74 1.29
N VAL A 72 20.01 -1.78 -0.01
CA VAL A 72 21.39 -1.92 -0.53
C VAL A 72 22.26 -0.72 -0.14
N ILE A 73 21.72 0.50 -0.18
CA ILE A 73 22.48 1.72 0.12
C ILE A 73 22.72 1.89 1.63
N GLN A 74 21.69 1.70 2.45
CA GLN A 74 21.77 1.94 3.89
C GLN A 74 22.38 0.75 4.65
N SER A 75 22.33 -0.45 4.07
CA SER A 75 22.82 -1.75 4.59
C SER A 75 22.19 -2.21 5.92
N GLN A 76 21.78 -1.28 6.78
CA GLN A 76 21.14 -1.51 8.07
C GLN A 76 20.18 -0.35 8.40
N ILE A 77 19.00 -0.71 8.90
CA ILE A 77 18.05 0.22 9.52
C ILE A 77 17.96 -0.20 10.99
N VAL A 78 18.33 0.70 11.90
CA VAL A 78 18.30 0.47 13.36
C VAL A 78 17.31 1.46 13.97
N ILE A 79 16.25 0.94 14.60
CA ILE A 79 15.25 1.73 15.31
C ILE A 79 15.36 1.40 16.80
N GLN A 80 15.94 2.33 17.55
CA GLN A 80 16.04 2.27 19.01
C GLN A 80 14.64 2.47 19.62
N HIS A 81 14.13 1.47 20.33
CA HIS A 81 12.77 1.53 20.91
C HIS A 81 12.78 1.96 22.38
N SER A 82 13.91 1.89 23.10
CA SER A 82 14.01 2.32 24.51
C SER A 82 15.44 2.65 24.92
N ASP A 83 15.62 3.22 26.12
CA ASP A 83 16.94 3.49 26.74
C ASP A 83 17.65 2.21 27.26
N VAL A 84 17.03 1.03 27.12
CA VAL A 84 17.64 -0.25 27.49
C VAL A 84 18.59 -0.70 26.37
N PRO A 85 19.87 -1.01 26.69
CA PRO A 85 20.81 -1.50 25.68
C PRO A 85 20.31 -2.81 25.06
N GLY A 86 20.34 -2.88 23.73
CA GLY A 86 19.91 -4.05 22.97
C GLY A 86 18.42 -4.06 22.59
N HIS A 87 17.61 -3.10 23.06
CA HIS A 87 16.21 -2.98 22.67
C HIS A 87 16.04 -2.16 21.37
N GLU A 88 16.56 -2.72 20.27
CA GLU A 88 16.50 -2.13 18.94
C GLU A 88 15.89 -3.10 17.92
N LEU A 89 15.06 -2.55 17.03
CA LEU A 89 14.60 -3.26 15.84
C LEU A 89 15.65 -3.00 14.76
N ARG A 90 16.30 -4.07 14.30
CA ARG A 90 17.30 -3.98 13.23
C ARG A 90 16.84 -4.77 12.02
N ILE A 91 16.91 -4.14 10.86
CA ILE A 91 16.65 -4.78 9.57
C ILE A 91 17.90 -4.56 8.72
N TRP A 92 18.46 -5.63 8.19
CA TRP A 92 19.65 -5.56 7.35
C TRP A 92 19.57 -6.52 6.18
N LEU A 93 20.32 -6.20 5.12
CA LEU A 93 20.42 -7.03 3.93
C LEU A 93 21.54 -8.05 4.12
N VAL A 94 21.23 -9.33 3.91
CA VAL A 94 22.22 -10.42 3.90
C VAL A 94 22.63 -10.66 2.44
N MET A 95 23.91 -10.49 2.13
CA MET A 95 24.48 -10.61 0.77
C MET A 95 25.71 -11.51 0.76
N GLU A 96 25.66 -12.62 1.48
CA GLU A 96 26.73 -13.61 1.50
C GLU A 96 26.76 -14.43 0.20
N ALA A 97 27.90 -15.10 -0.06
CA ALA A 97 28.12 -15.80 -1.33
C ALA A 97 27.09 -16.90 -1.63
N ARG A 98 26.53 -17.51 -0.58
CA ARG A 98 25.52 -18.59 -0.68
C ARG A 98 24.17 -18.24 -0.08
N GLU A 99 24.08 -17.11 0.62
CA GLU A 99 22.90 -16.70 1.37
C GLU A 99 22.56 -15.24 1.02
N ARG A 100 21.39 -15.04 0.43
CA ARG A 100 20.88 -13.71 0.07
C ARG A 100 19.47 -13.55 0.56
N GLY A 101 19.28 -12.54 1.40
CA GLY A 101 18.05 -12.38 2.16
C GLY A 101 17.94 -11.05 2.86
N ILE A 102 16.85 -10.90 3.58
CA ILE A 102 16.65 -9.84 4.56
C ILE A 102 16.64 -10.49 5.94
N ALA A 103 17.41 -9.94 6.87
CA ALA A 103 17.40 -10.34 8.26
C ALA A 103 16.71 -9.26 9.09
N ILE A 104 15.92 -9.72 10.06
CA ILE A 104 15.10 -8.89 10.94
C ILE A 104 15.40 -9.35 12.36
N SER A 105 15.96 -8.48 13.19
CA SER A 105 16.09 -8.71 14.63
C SER A 105 15.09 -7.85 15.38
N ASN A 106 14.23 -8.50 16.15
CA ASN A 106 13.31 -7.83 17.04
C ASN A 106 13.72 -8.12 18.49
N ALA A 107 13.80 -7.07 19.31
CA ALA A 107 14.12 -7.18 20.72
C ALA A 107 12.86 -6.90 21.55
N SER A 108 12.65 -7.70 22.58
CA SER A 108 11.53 -7.54 23.53
C SER A 108 12.05 -7.55 24.95
N LEU A 109 11.47 -6.70 25.80
CA LEU A 109 11.82 -6.66 27.22
C LEU A 109 11.07 -7.76 27.97
N HIS A 110 11.80 -8.53 28.76
CA HIS A 110 11.29 -9.44 29.77
C HIS A 110 11.79 -8.99 31.14
N SER A 111 10.88 -8.88 32.10
CA SER A 111 11.27 -8.73 33.51
C SER A 111 12.03 -9.97 33.94
N GLY A 112 13.12 -9.79 34.69
CA GLY A 112 13.94 -10.91 35.16
C GLY A 112 13.15 -11.98 35.93
N ALA A 113 13.56 -13.23 35.78
CA ALA A 113 13.08 -14.35 36.60
C ALA A 113 13.14 -13.97 38.09
N GLY A 114 11.98 -13.87 38.75
CA GLY A 114 11.87 -13.51 40.17
C GLY A 114 11.20 -12.17 40.48
N GLY A 115 10.84 -11.35 39.48
CA GLY A 115 10.12 -10.09 39.72
C GLY A 115 10.98 -8.96 40.29
N ASP A 116 12.30 -9.09 40.21
CA ASP A 116 13.25 -8.07 40.64
C ASP A 116 13.25 -6.88 39.67
N VAL A 117 12.83 -5.72 40.17
CA VAL A 117 12.74 -4.46 39.40
C VAL A 117 14.10 -3.98 38.88
N SER A 118 15.20 -4.44 39.48
CA SER A 118 16.57 -4.11 39.08
C SER A 118 17.14 -5.00 37.97
N LEU A 119 16.42 -6.05 37.54
CA LEU A 119 16.89 -7.00 36.53
C LEU A 119 15.97 -6.98 35.31
N VAL A 120 16.53 -6.55 34.17
CA VAL A 120 15.83 -6.46 32.89
C VAL A 120 16.52 -7.39 31.90
N CYS A 121 15.77 -8.34 31.35
CA CYS A 121 16.23 -9.21 30.29
C CYS A 121 15.69 -8.72 28.94
N VAL A 122 16.52 -8.78 27.92
CA VAL A 122 16.19 -8.44 26.54
C VAL A 122 16.27 -9.72 25.73
N GLN A 123 15.13 -10.14 25.21
CA GLN A 123 15.05 -11.25 24.28
C GLN A 123 15.07 -10.73 22.86
N THR A 124 16.16 -11.01 22.15
CA THR A 124 16.38 -10.67 20.75
C THR A 124 16.10 -11.89 19.89
N ASN A 125 15.08 -11.82 19.05
CA ASN A 125 14.76 -12.87 18.08
C ASN A 125 15.19 -12.41 16.68
N VAL A 126 16.06 -13.19 16.05
CA VAL A 126 16.53 -12.93 14.69
C VAL A 126 15.85 -13.90 13.74
N SER A 127 15.12 -13.35 12.78
CA SER A 127 14.43 -14.08 11.72
C SER A 127 14.97 -13.67 10.35
N PHE A 128 14.90 -14.60 9.40
CA PHE A 128 15.46 -14.42 8.07
C PHE A 128 14.43 -14.71 6.98
N ILE A 129 14.43 -13.88 5.95
CA ILE A 129 13.66 -14.06 4.72
C ILE A 129 14.67 -14.16 3.57
N PHE A 130 15.00 -15.39 3.17
CA PHE A 130 15.94 -15.65 2.07
C PHE A 130 15.20 -15.87 0.76
N TRP A 131 15.72 -15.29 -0.33
CA TRP A 131 15.41 -15.73 -1.69
C TRP A 131 16.48 -16.65 -2.26
N GLN A 132 17.63 -16.75 -1.58
CA GLN A 132 18.70 -17.70 -1.89
C GLN A 132 19.36 -18.15 -0.58
N GLY A 133 19.52 -19.46 -0.39
CA GLY A 133 20.05 -20.02 0.85
C GLY A 133 18.98 -20.22 1.93
N SER A 134 19.41 -20.60 3.13
CA SER A 134 18.52 -20.85 4.27
C SER A 134 19.31 -20.77 5.59
N ALA A 135 18.73 -20.17 6.61
CA ALA A 135 19.25 -20.23 7.98
C ALA A 135 18.09 -20.41 8.96
N ASN A 136 18.39 -20.93 10.15
CA ASN A 136 17.40 -21.11 11.21
C ASN A 136 17.23 -19.81 12.01
N PRO A 137 16.00 -19.42 12.36
CA PRO A 137 15.76 -18.34 13.31
C PRO A 137 16.53 -18.61 14.61
N THR A 138 17.12 -17.58 15.19
CA THR A 138 17.93 -17.71 16.40
C THR A 138 17.52 -16.65 17.42
N GLY A 139 17.27 -17.10 18.64
CA GLY A 139 17.01 -16.23 19.79
C GLY A 139 18.27 -16.03 20.63
N TYR A 140 18.39 -14.84 21.21
CA TYR A 140 19.37 -14.50 22.23
C TYR A 140 18.66 -13.82 23.39
N CYS A 141 19.03 -14.19 24.62
CA CYS A 141 18.60 -13.53 25.82
C CYS A 141 19.80 -12.87 26.51
N GLU A 142 19.71 -11.57 26.71
CA GLU A 142 20.71 -10.77 27.43
C GLU A 142 20.06 -10.13 28.65
N CYS A 143 20.54 -10.47 29.85
CA CYS A 143 20.06 -9.84 31.07
C CYS A 143 21.02 -8.77 31.54
N TYR A 144 20.45 -7.66 31.98
CA TYR A 144 21.10 -6.45 32.43
C TYR A 144 20.65 -6.14 33.85
N ALA A 145 21.61 -5.85 34.72
CA ALA A 145 21.33 -5.33 36.06
C ALA A 145 21.46 -3.82 36.02
N ARG A 146 20.51 -3.14 36.67
CA ARG A 146 20.58 -1.71 36.90
C ARG A 146 20.68 -1.45 38.41
N PRO A 147 21.84 -0.99 38.92
CA PRO A 147 22.03 -0.81 40.36
C PRO A 147 21.18 0.34 40.95
N SER A 148 20.69 1.26 40.13
CA SER A 148 19.79 2.36 40.52
C SER A 148 19.08 2.96 39.29
N GLU A 149 17.99 3.70 39.49
CA GLU A 149 17.23 4.42 38.45
C GLU A 149 18.03 5.47 37.64
N ALA A 150 19.23 5.85 38.11
CA ALA A 150 20.17 6.71 37.39
C ALA A 150 21.43 5.97 36.92
N GLY A 151 21.57 4.69 37.29
CA GLY A 151 22.71 3.86 36.96
C GLY A 151 22.68 3.39 35.51
N ARG A 152 23.87 3.03 35.00
CA ARG A 152 24.03 2.39 33.69
C ARG A 152 23.69 0.90 33.80
N TYR A 153 23.06 0.34 32.78
CA TYR A 153 22.86 -1.10 32.66
C TYR A 153 24.20 -1.81 32.50
N THR A 154 24.42 -2.86 33.27
CA THR A 154 25.59 -3.74 33.16
C THR A 154 25.15 -5.15 32.77
N PRO A 155 25.78 -5.78 31.76
CA PRO A 155 25.44 -7.14 31.35
C PRO A 155 25.80 -8.13 32.45
N ILE A 156 24.87 -9.02 32.79
CA ILE A 156 25.05 -10.03 33.84
C ILE A 156 25.13 -11.43 33.22
N SER A 157 24.30 -11.70 32.22
CA SER A 157 24.25 -12.99 31.55
C SER A 157 23.78 -12.87 30.10
N THR A 158 24.41 -13.63 29.22
CA THR A 158 23.99 -13.80 27.82
C THR A 158 23.80 -15.28 27.57
N THR A 159 22.61 -15.67 27.12
CA THR A 159 22.26 -17.05 26.80
C THR A 159 21.65 -17.12 25.41
N GLN A 160 21.97 -18.14 24.64
CA GLN A 160 21.30 -18.40 23.36
C GLN A 160 19.96 -19.12 23.63
N GLY A 161 18.87 -18.63 23.04
CA GLY A 161 17.52 -19.13 23.26
C GLY A 161 16.59 -18.09 23.88
N ASP A 162 15.49 -18.56 24.46
CA ASP A 162 14.48 -17.72 25.12
C ASP A 162 14.94 -17.27 26.50
N CYS A 163 14.42 -16.14 26.97
CA CYS A 163 14.69 -15.70 28.33
C CYS A 163 13.97 -16.60 29.35
N PRO A 164 14.60 -16.90 30.51
CA PRO A 164 13.94 -17.63 31.58
C PRO A 164 12.78 -16.78 32.13
N THR A 165 11.59 -17.35 32.13
CA THR A 165 10.36 -16.76 32.71
C THR A 165 10.29 -16.97 34.20
#